data_AF-A0A5R8KAD7-F1
#
_entry.id   AF-A0A5R8KAD7-F1
#
_cell.length_a   1.000
_cell.length_b   1.000
_cell.length_c   1.000
_cell.angle_alpha   90.00
_cell.angle_beta   90.00
_cell.angle_gamma   90.00
#
_symmetry.space_group_name_H-M   'P 1'
#
loop_
_entity.id
_entity.type
_entity.pdbx_description
1 polymer ?
#
loop_
_entity_poly.entity_id
_entity_poly.type
_entity_poly.pdbx_seq_one_letter_code
_entity_poly.pdbx_strand_id
1 'polypeptide(L)'
;MKDNEIRGLVLDWFYDRRRQQRWELPSAADIGSPSGVTDQNVVLICDQLGQHGLIDWKPIHQLGGVSFGHGKINANGVDVIEGTVTSPISISMDNSQNITISNSSNTAISGSNTQANTITIQDLISQIQNAEATWEEKEEAKGLLKRFLSHPLVASVSGSLVGLLD
;
A
#
# COMPACT_ATOMS: atom_id res chain seq x y z
N MET A 1 -13.71 -7.05 -5.35
CA MET A 1 -12.32 -6.91 -4.86
C MET A 1 -11.84 -8.24 -4.33
N LYS A 2 -10.54 -8.48 -4.41
CA LYS A 2 -9.87 -9.66 -3.87
C LYS A 2 -9.52 -9.43 -2.39
N ASP A 3 -9.43 -10.50 -1.60
CA ASP A 3 -9.12 -10.42 -0.17
C ASP A 3 -7.80 -9.71 0.14
N ASN A 4 -6.79 -9.83 -0.73
CA ASN A 4 -5.50 -9.17 -0.55
C ASN A 4 -5.60 -7.64 -0.67
N GLU A 5 -6.48 -7.11 -1.52
CA GLU A 5 -6.76 -5.67 -1.65
C GLU A 5 -7.45 -5.15 -0.38
N ILE A 6 -8.46 -5.89 0.11
CA ILE A 6 -9.21 -5.48 1.31
C ILE A 6 -8.30 -5.53 2.56
N ARG A 7 -7.42 -6.54 2.69
CA ARG A 7 -6.40 -6.56 3.75
C ARG A 7 -5.52 -5.32 3.71
N GLY A 8 -5.16 -4.85 2.52
CA GLY A 8 -4.35 -3.65 2.34
C GLY A 8 -5.05 -2.43 2.87
N LEU A 9 -6.30 -2.22 2.46
CA LEU A 9 -7.11 -1.09 2.91
C LEU A 9 -7.40 -1.13 4.41
N VAL A 10 -7.67 -2.31 4.98
CA VAL A 10 -7.90 -2.45 6.43
C VAL A 10 -6.63 -2.15 7.22
N LEU A 11 -5.47 -2.62 6.75
CA LEU A 11 -4.19 -2.36 7.40
C LEU A 11 -3.81 -0.86 7.31
N ASP A 12 -4.05 -0.24 6.16
CA ASP A 12 -3.84 1.20 5.93
C ASP A 12 -4.74 2.06 6.84
N TRP A 13 -6.01 1.67 7.00
CA TRP A 13 -6.93 2.32 7.92
C TRP A 13 -6.43 2.30 9.37
N PHE A 14 -5.86 1.19 9.85
CA PHE A 14 -5.25 1.12 11.18
C PHE A 14 -3.96 1.94 11.26
N TYR A 15 -3.18 2.01 10.17
CA TYR A 15 -1.95 2.79 10.10
C TYR A 15 -2.21 4.30 10.27
N ASP A 16 -3.24 4.84 9.61
CA ASP A 16 -3.65 6.24 9.75
C ASP A 16 -4.03 6.59 11.20
N ARG A 17 -4.59 5.62 11.91
CA ARG A 17 -5.07 5.77 13.30
C ARG A 17 -4.03 5.38 14.36
N ARG A 18 -2.83 4.97 13.98
CA ARG A 18 -1.80 4.44 14.91
C ARG A 18 -1.45 5.38 16.08
N ARG A 19 -1.56 6.69 15.87
CA ARG A 19 -1.27 7.71 16.89
C ARG A 19 -2.38 7.90 17.92
N GLN A 20 -3.59 7.39 17.65
CA GLN A 20 -4.75 7.59 18.50
C GLN A 20 -4.74 6.68 19.74
N GLN A 21 -3.90 5.63 19.76
CA GLN A 21 -3.75 4.67 20.87
C GLN A 21 -5.07 4.03 21.34
N ARG A 22 -6.08 4.00 20.47
CA ARG A 22 -7.39 3.39 20.72
C ARG A 22 -7.47 2.05 20.02
N TRP A 23 -8.24 1.15 20.63
CA TRP A 23 -8.62 -0.09 19.99
C TRP A 23 -9.90 0.15 19.22
N GLU A 24 -9.88 -0.16 17.93
CA GLU A 24 -10.97 0.19 17.02
C GLU A 24 -11.29 -0.96 16.06
N LEU A 25 -12.44 -0.85 15.40
CA LEU A 25 -12.88 -1.76 14.36
C LEU A 25 -13.37 -0.93 13.18
N PRO A 26 -12.75 -1.06 11.99
CA PRO A 26 -13.27 -0.44 10.79
C PRO A 26 -14.60 -1.07 10.39
N SER A 27 -15.53 -0.25 9.90
CA SER A 27 -16.71 -0.71 9.15
C SER A 27 -16.37 -0.84 7.66
N ALA A 28 -17.18 -1.59 6.90
CA ALA A 28 -17.05 -1.66 5.45
C ALA A 28 -17.16 -0.29 4.77
N ALA A 29 -17.89 0.64 5.38
CA ALA A 29 -17.99 2.02 4.90
C ALA A 29 -16.66 2.77 5.03
N ASP A 30 -15.95 2.57 6.15
CA ASP A 30 -14.64 3.18 6.40
C ASP A 30 -13.57 2.69 5.42
N ILE A 31 -13.74 1.47 4.89
CA ILE A 31 -12.85 0.84 3.91
C ILE A 31 -13.20 1.25 2.46
N GLY A 32 -14.08 2.24 2.29
CA GLY A 32 -14.43 2.84 1.00
C GLY A 32 -15.73 2.33 0.37
N SER A 33 -16.59 1.65 1.14
CA SER A 33 -17.84 1.03 0.66
C SER A 33 -17.74 0.29 -0.68
N PRO A 34 -16.73 -0.59 -0.93
CA PRO A 34 -16.67 -1.27 -2.21
C PRO A 34 -17.80 -2.28 -2.34
N SER A 35 -18.42 -2.36 -3.52
CA SER A 35 -19.48 -3.32 -3.83
C SER A 35 -19.06 -4.74 -3.42
N GLY A 36 -19.78 -5.34 -2.48
CA GLY A 36 -19.57 -6.72 -2.01
C GLY A 36 -18.66 -6.89 -0.79
N VAL A 37 -18.15 -5.80 -0.18
CA VAL A 37 -17.48 -5.86 1.14
C VAL A 37 -18.52 -5.64 2.24
N THR A 38 -18.61 -6.59 3.17
CA THR A 38 -19.51 -6.51 4.33
C THR A 38 -18.70 -6.28 5.61
N ASP A 39 -19.33 -5.78 6.67
CA ASP A 39 -18.67 -5.62 7.98
C ASP A 39 -18.13 -6.97 8.50
N GLN A 40 -18.83 -8.06 8.20
CA GLN A 40 -18.39 -9.40 8.55
C GLN A 40 -17.09 -9.79 7.83
N ASN A 41 -16.94 -9.43 6.56
CA ASN A 41 -15.68 -9.64 5.82
C ASN A 41 -14.54 -8.82 6.45
N VAL A 42 -14.82 -7.59 6.91
CA VAL A 42 -13.83 -6.74 7.59
C VAL A 42 -13.40 -7.37 8.92
N VAL A 43 -14.33 -7.90 9.72
CA VAL A 43 -14.01 -8.62 10.96
C VAL A 43 -13.13 -9.84 10.70
N LEU A 44 -13.45 -10.64 9.68
CA LEU A 44 -12.64 -11.81 9.29
C LEU A 44 -11.23 -11.40 8.82
N ILE A 45 -11.11 -10.29 8.10
CA ILE A 45 -9.81 -9.75 7.69
C ILE A 45 -9.01 -9.24 8.88
N CYS A 46 -9.65 -8.56 9.84
CA CYS A 46 -8.98 -8.15 11.07
C CYS A 46 -8.46 -9.37 11.84
N ASP A 47 -9.24 -10.45 11.91
CA ASP A 47 -8.80 -11.70 12.53
C ASP A 47 -7.58 -12.29 11.81
N GLN A 48 -7.58 -12.35 10.48
CA GLN A 48 -6.42 -12.77 9.69
C GLN A 48 -5.19 -11.88 9.94
N LEU A 49 -5.34 -10.56 9.88
CA LEU A 49 -4.24 -9.62 10.13
C LEU A 49 -3.67 -9.80 11.54
N GLY A 50 -4.53 -10.08 12.53
CA GLY A 50 -4.14 -10.39 13.90
C GLY A 50 -3.37 -11.71 14.03
N GLN A 51 -3.88 -12.78 13.41
CA GLN A 51 -3.22 -14.10 13.37
C GLN A 51 -1.81 -14.03 12.76
N HIS A 52 -1.62 -13.14 11.79
CA HIS A 52 -0.33 -12.92 11.14
C HIS A 52 0.51 -11.80 11.77
N GLY A 53 0.10 -11.29 12.94
CA GLY A 53 0.89 -10.37 13.74
C GLY A 53 1.08 -8.99 13.10
N LEU A 54 0.16 -8.56 12.24
CA LEU A 54 0.17 -7.21 11.65
C LEU A 54 -0.61 -6.21 12.49
N ILE A 55 -1.58 -6.70 13.26
CA ILE A 55 -2.32 -5.91 14.24
C ILE A 55 -2.39 -6.67 15.57
N ASP A 56 -2.49 -5.94 16.67
CA ASP A 56 -2.92 -6.51 17.94
C ASP A 56 -4.45 -6.61 17.90
N TRP A 57 -4.98 -7.82 17.72
CA TRP A 57 -6.41 -8.07 17.55
C TRP A 57 -7.02 -8.78 18.78
N LYS A 58 -8.17 -8.30 19.23
CA LYS A 58 -8.99 -8.94 20.27
C LYS A 58 -10.33 -9.41 19.68
N PRO A 59 -10.43 -10.66 19.21
CA PRO A 59 -11.66 -11.21 18.67
C PRO A 59 -12.68 -11.51 19.78
N ILE A 60 -13.96 -11.30 19.46
CA ILE A 60 -15.11 -11.74 20.24
C ILE A 60 -15.74 -12.90 19.49
N HIS A 61 -15.59 -14.10 20.05
CA HIS A 61 -16.10 -15.34 19.46
C HIS A 61 -17.54 -15.60 19.91
N GLN A 62 -18.41 -15.91 18.96
CA GLN A 62 -19.72 -16.49 19.22
C GLN A 62 -19.73 -17.93 18.69
N LEU A 63 -20.76 -18.70 19.04
CA LEU A 63 -20.92 -20.07 18.59
C LEU A 63 -20.84 -20.14 17.04
N GLY A 64 -19.74 -20.69 16.51
CA GLY A 64 -19.52 -20.86 15.07
C GLY A 64 -18.59 -19.86 14.37
N GLY A 65 -17.96 -18.91 15.06
CA GLY A 65 -16.96 -18.02 14.44
C GLY A 65 -16.67 -16.72 15.19
N VAL A 66 -15.92 -15.81 14.54
CA VAL A 66 -15.66 -14.45 15.04
C VAL A 66 -16.84 -13.55 14.68
N SER A 67 -17.49 -12.95 15.68
CA SER A 67 -18.64 -12.06 15.46
C SER A 67 -18.23 -10.58 15.42
N PHE A 68 -17.29 -10.18 16.27
CA PHE A 68 -16.80 -8.80 16.40
C PHE A 68 -15.36 -8.81 16.92
N GLY A 69 -14.74 -7.64 17.05
CA GLY A 69 -13.49 -7.49 17.77
C GLY A 69 -13.03 -6.04 17.75
N HIS A 70 -11.86 -5.79 18.32
CA HIS A 70 -11.20 -4.50 18.26
C HIS A 70 -9.70 -4.72 18.18
N GLY A 71 -9.00 -3.82 17.49
CA GLY A 71 -7.56 -3.92 17.34
C GLY A 71 -6.88 -2.60 17.14
N LYS A 72 -5.56 -2.69 16.99
CA LYS A 72 -4.68 -1.59 16.61
C LYS A 72 -3.51 -2.14 15.82
N ILE A 73 -2.93 -1.34 14.94
CA ILE A 73 -1.69 -1.74 14.26
C ILE A 73 -0.53 -1.85 15.26
N ASN A 74 0.33 -2.83 15.06
CA ASN A 74 1.56 -3.00 15.84
C ASN A 74 2.80 -2.61 14.99
N ALA A 75 3.99 -2.74 15.55
CA ALA A 75 5.24 -2.34 14.87
C ALA A 75 5.44 -3.09 13.53
N ASN A 76 5.18 -4.40 13.51
CA ASN A 76 5.33 -5.21 12.29
C ASN A 76 4.34 -4.79 11.19
N GLY A 77 3.09 -4.49 11.56
CA GLY A 77 2.12 -3.93 10.59
C GLY A 77 2.54 -2.57 10.05
N VAL A 78 3.12 -1.71 10.90
CA VAL A 78 3.67 -0.41 10.48
C VAL A 78 4.82 -0.60 9.50
N ASP A 79 5.78 -1.48 9.83
CA ASP A 79 6.92 -1.80 8.98
C ASP A 79 6.50 -2.35 7.60
N VAL A 80 5.42 -3.14 7.57
CA VAL A 80 4.83 -3.65 6.33
C VAL A 80 4.20 -2.54 5.48
N ILE A 81 3.52 -1.57 6.08
CA ILE A 81 2.94 -0.43 5.35
C ILE A 81 4.03 0.53 4.86
N GLU A 82 5.07 0.75 5.67
CA GLU A 82 6.21 1.61 5.33
C GLU A 82 7.20 0.93 4.36
N GLY A 83 7.02 -0.36 4.07
CA GLY A 83 7.82 -1.12 3.10
C GLY A 83 9.20 -1.53 3.61
N THR A 84 9.44 -1.47 4.92
CA THR A 84 10.70 -1.89 5.55
C THR A 84 10.75 -3.41 5.77
N VAL A 85 9.59 -4.06 5.88
CA VAL A 85 9.43 -5.52 6.05
C VAL A 85 8.40 -6.06 5.06
N THR A 86 8.62 -7.28 4.56
CA THR A 86 7.65 -7.96 3.69
C THR A 86 6.50 -8.54 4.50
N SER A 87 5.26 -8.36 4.00
CA SER A 87 4.08 -8.91 4.65
C SER A 87 4.11 -10.45 4.69
N PRO A 88 3.79 -11.09 5.84
CA PRO A 88 3.67 -12.55 5.96
C PRO A 88 2.45 -13.12 5.21
N ILE A 89 1.53 -12.27 4.76
CA ILE A 89 0.39 -12.66 3.91
C ILE A 89 0.29 -11.76 2.70
N SER A 90 -0.37 -12.25 1.65
CA SER A 90 -0.61 -11.43 0.45
C SER A 90 -1.50 -10.24 0.81
N ILE A 91 -0.93 -9.06 0.64
CA ILE A 91 -1.57 -7.76 0.78
C ILE A 91 -1.27 -6.97 -0.50
N SER A 92 -2.30 -6.35 -1.05
CA SER A 92 -2.17 -5.40 -2.15
C SER A 92 -2.57 -4.04 -1.61
N MET A 93 -1.61 -3.15 -1.38
CA MET A 93 -1.92 -1.75 -1.17
C MET A 93 -2.18 -1.15 -2.55
N ASP A 94 -3.46 -1.00 -2.91
CA ASP A 94 -3.85 -0.06 -3.97
C ASP A 94 -3.62 1.35 -3.43
N ASN A 95 -2.35 1.73 -3.30
CA ASN A 95 -1.95 3.12 -3.20
C ASN A 95 -2.16 3.71 -4.59
N SER A 96 -3.43 3.90 -4.94
CA SER A 96 -3.88 4.39 -6.23
C SER A 96 -3.40 5.82 -6.38
N GLN A 97 -2.15 5.98 -6.82
CA GLN A 97 -1.74 6.71 -8.01
C GLN A 97 -0.25 6.36 -8.37
N ASN A 98 0.16 5.10 -8.32
CA ASN A 98 1.52 4.74 -8.79
C ASN A 98 1.48 4.17 -10.21
N ILE A 99 1.97 4.96 -11.18
CA ILE A 99 2.37 4.41 -12.48
C ILE A 99 3.50 3.40 -12.20
N THR A 100 3.22 2.12 -12.41
CA THR A 100 4.21 1.04 -12.31
C THR A 100 4.96 0.97 -13.64
N ILE A 101 6.25 1.30 -13.63
CA ILE A 101 7.13 1.08 -14.79
C ILE A 101 7.84 -0.25 -14.60
N SER A 102 7.30 -1.31 -15.20
CA SER A 102 7.92 -2.64 -15.19
C SER A 102 9.03 -2.70 -16.24
N ASN A 103 10.29 -2.59 -15.84
CA ASN A 103 11.41 -2.93 -16.71
C ASN A 103 11.59 -4.45 -16.74
N SER A 104 11.01 -5.14 -17.72
CA SER A 104 11.26 -6.56 -17.93
C SER A 104 12.63 -6.76 -18.59
N SER A 105 13.72 -6.65 -17.82
CA SER A 105 15.02 -7.16 -18.23
C SER A 105 14.98 -8.69 -18.11
N ASN A 106 14.70 -9.36 -19.23
CA ASN A 106 14.62 -10.81 -19.31
C ASN A 106 16.04 -11.41 -19.24
N THR A 107 16.65 -11.45 -18.05
CA THR A 107 17.81 -12.30 -17.77
C THR A 107 17.46 -13.23 -16.63
N ALA A 108 16.87 -14.37 -16.98
CA ALA A 108 16.72 -15.50 -16.10
C ALA A 108 18.13 -16.01 -15.72
N ILE A 109 18.58 -15.69 -14.51
CA ILE A 109 19.73 -16.33 -13.89
C ILE A 109 19.19 -17.09 -12.68
N SER A 110 19.39 -18.40 -12.76
CA SER A 110 19.02 -19.49 -11.86
C SER A 110 18.81 -19.11 -10.38
N GLY A 111 17.63 -19.43 -9.85
CA GLY A 111 17.35 -19.52 -8.42
C GLY A 111 16.50 -18.38 -7.86
N SER A 112 15.18 -18.53 -7.97
CA SER A 112 14.16 -17.86 -7.14
C SER A 112 14.29 -16.34 -6.97
N ASN A 113 13.78 -15.58 -7.95
CA ASN A 113 13.01 -14.34 -7.76
C ASN A 113 13.01 -13.56 -9.09
N THR A 114 11.98 -13.76 -9.91
CA THR A 114 11.57 -12.71 -10.85
C THR A 114 10.85 -11.64 -10.04
N GLN A 115 11.60 -10.91 -9.20
CA GLN A 115 11.08 -9.69 -8.59
C GLN A 115 10.98 -8.70 -9.73
N ALA A 116 9.77 -8.53 -10.27
CA ALA A 116 9.47 -7.35 -11.05
C ALA A 116 9.87 -6.17 -10.16
N ASN A 117 10.94 -5.47 -10.52
CA ASN A 117 11.40 -4.32 -9.76
C ASN A 117 10.38 -3.22 -10.04
N THR A 118 9.31 -3.19 -9.24
CA THR A 118 8.23 -2.22 -9.36
C THR A 118 8.78 -0.88 -8.88
N ILE A 119 9.20 -0.05 -9.83
CA ILE A 119 9.61 1.32 -9.56
C ILE A 119 8.36 2.20 -9.63
N THR A 120 8.11 2.93 -8.56
CA THR A 120 7.02 3.90 -8.44
C THR A 120 7.48 5.30 -8.89
N ILE A 121 6.55 6.22 -9.15
CA ILE A 121 6.91 7.61 -9.46
C ILE A 121 7.58 8.28 -8.24
N GLN A 122 7.11 7.98 -7.04
CA GLN A 122 7.77 8.39 -5.78
C GLN A 122 9.21 7.87 -5.68
N ASP A 123 9.43 6.60 -6.03
CA ASP A 123 10.74 5.96 -6.02
C ASP A 123 11.67 6.60 -7.06
N LEU A 124 11.17 6.86 -8.28
CA LEU A 124 11.88 7.64 -9.30
C LEU A 124 12.30 9.03 -8.81
N ILE A 125 11.39 9.79 -8.19
CA ILE A 125 11.69 11.13 -7.66
C ILE A 125 12.78 11.04 -6.57
N SER A 126 12.67 10.06 -5.69
CA SER A 126 13.62 9.84 -4.59
C SER A 126 14.98 9.42 -5.12
N GLN A 127 15.03 8.55 -6.11
CA GLN A 127 16.28 8.12 -6.76
C GLN A 127 16.94 9.27 -7.53
N ILE A 128 16.17 10.13 -8.22
CA ILE A 128 16.71 11.34 -8.87
C ILE A 128 17.33 12.27 -7.81
N GLN A 129 16.66 12.48 -6.68
CA GLN A 129 17.18 13.31 -5.60
C GLN A 129 18.50 12.76 -5.03
N ASN A 130 18.58 11.44 -4.86
CA ASN A 130 19.72 10.75 -4.25
C ASN A 130 20.83 10.36 -5.26
N ALA A 131 20.61 10.55 -6.56
CA ALA A 131 21.60 10.24 -7.59
C ALA A 131 22.89 11.04 -7.38
N GLU A 132 24.03 10.46 -7.72
CA GLU A 132 25.31 11.15 -7.71
C GLU A 132 25.44 11.99 -9.00
N ALA A 133 24.74 13.14 -9.02
CA ALA A 133 24.67 14.08 -10.13
C ALA A 133 24.66 15.52 -9.62
N THR A 134 24.92 16.49 -10.50
CA THR A 134 24.85 17.91 -10.16
C THR A 134 23.41 18.32 -9.84
N TRP A 135 23.24 19.44 -9.14
CA TRP A 135 21.91 19.97 -8.83
C TRP A 135 21.10 20.28 -10.10
N GLU A 136 21.78 20.83 -11.12
CA GLU A 136 21.23 21.16 -12.45
C GLU A 136 20.65 19.91 -13.12
N GLU A 137 21.42 18.82 -13.18
CA GLU A 137 20.98 17.57 -13.82
C GLU A 137 19.79 16.93 -13.09
N LYS A 138 19.74 17.05 -11.76
CA LYS A 138 18.61 16.54 -10.97
C LYS A 138 17.35 17.34 -11.22
N GLU A 139 17.45 18.66 -11.28
CA GLU A 139 16.31 19.54 -11.53
C GLU A 139 15.79 19.40 -12.96
N GLU A 140 16.70 19.23 -13.94
CA GLU A 140 16.35 18.90 -15.31
C GLU A 140 15.58 17.57 -15.39
N ALA A 141 16.09 16.51 -14.74
CA ALA A 141 15.45 15.20 -14.71
C ALA A 141 14.03 15.27 -14.08
N LYS A 142 13.87 16.02 -12.98
CA LYS A 142 12.55 16.27 -12.38
C LYS A 142 11.65 17.08 -13.29
N GLY A 143 12.18 18.08 -13.99
CA GLY A 143 11.44 18.89 -14.96
C GLY A 143 10.90 18.07 -16.13
N LEU A 144 11.70 17.13 -16.65
CA LEU A 144 11.29 16.19 -17.69
C LEU A 144 10.18 15.26 -17.19
N LEU A 145 10.34 14.71 -15.99
CA LEU A 145 9.30 13.88 -15.36
C LEU A 145 8.00 14.66 -15.16
N LYS A 146 8.08 15.91 -14.69
CA LYS A 146 6.93 16.81 -14.54
C LYS A 146 6.22 17.04 -15.87
N ARG A 147 6.98 17.28 -16.93
CA ARG A 147 6.44 17.49 -18.28
C ARG A 147 5.76 16.24 -18.82
N PHE A 148 6.32 15.06 -18.58
CA PHE A 148 5.72 13.78 -18.96
C PHE A 148 4.39 13.55 -18.24
N LEU A 149 4.35 13.72 -16.91
CA LEU A 149 3.14 13.53 -16.11
C LEU A 149 2.06 14.59 -16.41
N SER A 150 2.46 15.79 -16.82
CA SER A 150 1.55 16.86 -17.22
C SER A 150 0.96 16.66 -18.62
N HIS A 151 1.41 15.66 -19.38
CA HIS A 151 0.88 15.41 -20.72
C HIS A 151 -0.58 14.93 -20.64
N PRO A 152 -1.54 15.49 -21.40
CA PRO A 152 -2.97 15.16 -21.25
C PRO A 152 -3.30 13.67 -21.34
N LEU A 153 -2.65 12.95 -22.25
CA LEU A 153 -2.82 11.50 -22.38
C LEU A 153 -2.25 10.71 -21.18
N VAL A 154 -1.16 11.20 -20.58
CA VAL A 154 -0.55 10.55 -19.42
C VAL A 154 -1.39 10.85 -18.17
N ALA A 155 -1.72 12.12 -17.95
CA ALA A 155 -2.59 12.59 -16.88
C ALA A 155 -3.97 11.91 -16.88
N SER A 156 -4.53 11.60 -18.07
CA SER A 156 -5.81 10.89 -18.17
C SER A 156 -5.79 9.45 -17.64
N VAL A 157 -4.61 8.83 -17.58
CA VAL A 157 -4.42 7.46 -17.10
C VAL A 157 -3.88 7.47 -15.66
N SER A 158 -3.06 8.45 -15.31
CA SER A 158 -2.34 8.49 -14.04
C SER A 158 -3.02 9.28 -12.93
N GLY A 159 -4.09 10.04 -13.24
CA GLY A 159 -4.60 11.08 -12.36
C GLY A 159 -3.59 12.22 -12.16
N SER A 160 -3.93 13.20 -11.32
CA SER A 160 -3.18 14.46 -11.17
C SER A 160 -1.90 14.28 -10.31
N LEU A 161 -0.94 13.50 -10.82
CA LEU A 161 0.34 13.22 -10.15
C LEU A 161 1.34 14.36 -10.18
N VAL A 162 1.04 15.42 -10.91
CA VAL A 162 1.89 16.61 -11.03
C VAL A 162 2.17 17.24 -9.65
N GLY A 163 1.22 17.15 -8.70
CA GLY A 163 1.38 17.71 -7.36
C GLY A 163 2.40 17.00 -6.47
N LEU A 164 2.95 15.85 -6.89
CA LEU A 164 4.02 15.14 -6.18
C LEU A 164 5.42 15.69 -6.48
N LEU A 165 5.51 16.62 -7.45
CA LEU A 165 6.75 17.21 -7.96
C LEU A 165 6.92 18.69 -7.59
N ASP A 166 6.06 19.21 -6.71
CA ASP A 166 6.16 20.56 -6.13
C ASP A 166 6.80 20.54 -4.73
#